data_AF-A0AAX3V718-F1
#
_entry.id   AF-A0AAX3V718-F1
#
_cell.length_a   1.000
_cell.length_b   1.000
_cell.length_c   1.000
_cell.angle_alpha   90.00
_cell.angle_beta   90.00
_cell.angle_gamma   90.00
#
_symmetry.space_group_name_H-M   'P 1'
#
loop_
_entity.id
_entity.type
_entity.pdbx_description
1 polymer ?
#
loop_
_entity_poly.entity_id
_entity_poly.type
_entity_poly.pdbx_seq_one_letter_code
_entity_poly.pdbx_strand_id
1 'polypeptide(L)'
;MSESTGSTNLEPVLISPVVDGMIRTWSEDETRLWSVDDPAALGALLGRGLVARTALPDNKFREVAFLDTQTQALTVQPRFASPDSTALAAPFKLTDASSPTGDAWEDLESVLASIAISAAGRGEFWLAELGGWDSPHEPNCLFTTVDESGLSNAVMEATPAPVGTGVWPEVPSDQTGVSVSAPASQDTIEAAGIFAVSAIETWGVTPWDINLTFGKLVDFA
;
A
#
# COMPACT_ATOMS: atom_id res chain seq x y z
N MET A 1 28.81 25.35 28.60
CA MET A 1 28.26 24.03 28.29
C MET A 1 27.35 24.23 27.10
N SER A 2 27.81 23.81 25.92
CA SER A 2 27.02 23.92 24.70
C SER A 2 26.07 22.73 24.68
N GLU A 3 24.77 22.98 24.75
CA GLU A 3 23.77 21.98 24.42
C GLU A 3 24.03 21.53 22.98
N SER A 4 24.40 20.26 22.83
CA SER A 4 24.30 19.58 21.55
C SER A 4 22.82 19.55 21.20
N THR A 5 22.36 20.48 20.37
CA THR A 5 21.14 20.29 19.60
C THR A 5 21.43 19.12 18.66
N GLY A 6 21.21 17.90 19.14
CA GLY A 6 21.26 16.71 18.30
C GLY A 6 20.28 16.96 17.17
N SER A 7 20.79 17.15 15.96
CA SER A 7 19.97 17.26 14.78
C SER A 7 19.26 15.92 14.64
N THR A 8 17.99 15.85 15.02
CA THR A 8 17.13 14.71 14.70
C THR A 8 17.14 14.59 13.18
N ASN A 9 17.63 13.45 12.67
CA ASN A 9 17.68 13.22 11.24
C ASN A 9 16.38 12.54 10.81
N LEU A 10 15.30 13.30 10.99
CA LEU A 10 13.93 12.94 10.63
C LEU A 10 13.72 13.23 9.15
N GLU A 11 13.39 12.20 8.38
CA GLU A 11 13.10 12.32 6.96
C GLU A 11 11.73 11.72 6.62
N PRO A 12 10.99 12.29 5.66
CA PRO A 12 9.78 11.67 5.14
C PRO A 12 10.14 10.44 4.30
N VAL A 13 9.42 9.35 4.52
CA VAL A 13 9.57 8.11 3.77
C VAL A 13 8.24 7.62 3.24
N LEU A 14 8.22 7.12 2.01
CA LEU A 14 7.15 6.21 1.57
C LEU A 14 7.33 4.86 2.25
N ILE A 15 6.25 4.12 2.42
CA ILE A 15 6.22 2.88 3.19
C ILE A 15 5.43 1.79 2.47
N SER A 16 5.96 0.56 2.44
CA SER A 16 5.24 -0.60 1.90
C SER A 16 4.12 -1.02 2.85
N PRO A 17 3.18 -1.90 2.42
CA PRO A 17 2.39 -2.66 3.37
C PRO A 17 3.29 -3.41 4.37
N VAL A 18 2.77 -3.67 5.57
CA VAL A 18 3.43 -4.59 6.52
C VAL A 18 3.20 -6.00 6.03
N VAL A 19 4.29 -6.70 5.70
CA VAL A 19 4.25 -8.08 5.21
C VAL A 19 5.28 -8.90 5.99
N ASP A 20 4.84 -9.99 6.60
CA ASP A 20 5.59 -10.91 7.45
C ASP A 20 6.46 -10.18 8.48
N GLY A 21 5.84 -9.21 9.15
CA GLY A 21 6.48 -8.39 10.18
C GLY A 21 7.45 -7.32 9.68
N MET A 22 7.57 -7.14 8.37
CA MET A 22 8.54 -6.24 7.75
C MET A 22 7.88 -5.17 6.87
N ILE A 23 8.61 -4.08 6.70
CA ILE A 23 8.28 -3.00 5.78
C ILE A 23 9.50 -2.59 4.97
N ARG A 24 9.27 -2.05 3.78
CA ARG A 24 10.27 -1.26 3.07
C ARG A 24 9.96 0.22 3.22
N THR A 25 11.00 1.01 3.44
CA THR A 25 10.95 2.46 3.38
C THR A 25 11.70 2.95 2.15
N TRP A 26 11.18 4.00 1.53
CA TRP A 26 11.86 4.75 0.47
C TRP A 26 11.98 6.21 0.90
N SER A 27 13.20 6.66 1.18
CA SER A 27 13.54 8.08 1.26
C SER A 27 13.98 8.58 -0.12
N GLU A 28 14.36 9.86 -0.24
CA GLU A 28 14.91 10.40 -1.48
C GLU A 28 16.25 9.72 -1.84
N ASP A 29 17.03 9.33 -0.84
CA ASP A 29 18.42 8.86 -1.01
C ASP A 29 18.60 7.35 -0.78
N GLU A 30 17.71 6.70 -0.04
CA GLU A 30 17.87 5.31 0.38
C GLU A 30 16.57 4.49 0.27
N THR A 31 16.72 3.24 -0.12
CA THR A 31 15.67 2.21 0.00
C THR A 31 16.14 1.14 0.96
N ARG A 32 15.34 0.83 1.99
CA ARG A 32 15.73 -0.15 3.02
C ARG A 32 14.56 -0.98 3.52
N LEU A 33 14.83 -2.28 3.71
CA LEU A 33 13.92 -3.23 4.34
C LEU A 33 14.19 -3.29 5.85
N TRP A 34 13.13 -3.38 6.64
CA TRP A 34 13.16 -3.33 8.10
C TRP A 34 12.24 -4.37 8.71
N SER A 35 12.62 -4.90 9.87
CA SER A 35 11.69 -5.58 10.78
C SER A 35 11.09 -4.57 11.76
N VAL A 36 9.79 -4.68 12.00
CA VAL A 36 9.01 -3.81 12.88
C VAL A 36 8.82 -4.50 14.24
N ASP A 37 8.93 -3.76 15.34
CA ASP A 37 8.76 -4.27 16.70
C ASP A 37 7.32 -4.68 17.05
N ASP A 38 6.34 -3.92 16.58
CA ASP A 38 4.91 -4.24 16.66
C ASP A 38 4.26 -4.15 15.26
N PRO A 39 4.46 -5.18 14.41
CA PRO A 39 3.95 -5.18 13.05
C PRO A 39 2.41 -5.22 12.99
N ALA A 40 1.77 -5.85 13.98
CA ALA A 40 0.31 -5.93 14.05
C ALA A 40 -0.31 -4.55 14.29
N ALA A 41 0.28 -3.76 15.21
CA ALA A 41 -0.17 -2.40 15.45
C ALA A 41 0.07 -1.49 14.25
N LEU A 42 1.21 -1.60 13.55
CA LEU A 42 1.46 -0.81 12.34
C LEU A 42 0.52 -1.21 11.19
N GLY A 43 0.30 -2.51 10.97
CA GLY A 43 -0.60 -3.03 9.94
C GLY A 43 -2.07 -2.67 10.16
N ALA A 44 -2.47 -2.43 11.41
CA ALA A 44 -3.80 -1.91 11.74
C ALA A 44 -3.99 -0.42 11.32
N LEU A 45 -2.91 0.28 10.97
CA LEU A 45 -2.94 1.68 10.54
C LEU A 45 -2.83 1.83 9.01
N LEU A 46 -1.88 1.14 8.40
CA LEU A 46 -1.58 1.28 6.97
C LEU A 46 -2.73 0.80 6.09
N GLY A 47 -3.01 1.57 5.03
CA GLY A 47 -4.11 1.36 4.08
C GLY A 47 -5.52 1.57 4.65
N ARG A 48 -5.64 1.90 5.95
CA ARG A 48 -6.93 2.14 6.62
C ARG A 48 -7.42 3.57 6.51
N GLY A 49 -6.68 4.43 5.82
CA GLY A 49 -7.01 5.86 5.71
C GLY A 49 -6.84 6.61 7.03
N LEU A 50 -6.08 6.04 7.96
CA LEU A 50 -5.77 6.61 9.27
C LEU A 50 -4.44 7.38 9.27
N VAL A 51 -3.55 7.07 8.34
CA VAL A 51 -2.20 7.66 8.27
C VAL A 51 -2.17 8.88 7.35
N ALA A 52 -1.32 9.83 7.69
CA ALA A 52 -1.01 11.01 6.90
C ALA A 52 -0.57 10.60 5.49
N ARG A 53 -0.93 11.45 4.52
CA ARG A 53 -0.67 11.18 3.10
C ARG A 53 0.04 12.35 2.45
N THR A 54 0.94 12.04 1.53
CA THR A 54 1.46 12.99 0.56
C THR A 54 0.60 12.96 -0.70
N ALA A 55 0.45 14.11 -1.36
CA ALA A 55 -0.33 14.24 -2.59
C ALA A 55 0.52 13.94 -3.82
N LEU A 56 -0.10 13.28 -4.79
CA LEU A 56 0.39 13.05 -6.14
C LEU A 56 -0.55 13.77 -7.13
N PRO A 57 -0.16 13.90 -8.42
CA PRO A 57 -1.08 14.34 -9.47
C PRO A 57 -2.38 13.53 -9.52
N ASP A 58 -3.40 14.09 -10.18
CA ASP A 58 -4.68 13.41 -10.45
C ASP A 58 -5.44 12.93 -9.20
N ASN A 59 -5.36 13.70 -8.10
CA ASN A 59 -6.04 13.39 -6.84
C ASN A 59 -5.66 12.01 -6.27
N LYS A 60 -4.41 11.62 -6.51
CA LYS A 60 -3.77 10.43 -5.93
C LYS A 60 -2.98 10.80 -4.68
N PHE A 61 -2.83 9.84 -3.78
CA PHE A 61 -2.19 10.03 -2.49
C PHE A 61 -1.44 8.78 -2.05
N ARG A 62 -0.29 8.92 -1.42
CA ARG A 62 0.45 7.82 -0.78
C ARG A 62 0.57 8.06 0.70
N GLU A 63 0.49 7.00 1.50
CA GLU A 63 0.78 7.10 2.95
C GLU A 63 2.27 7.41 3.15
N VAL A 64 2.55 8.32 4.08
CA VAL A 64 3.89 8.82 4.39
C VAL A 64 4.17 8.69 5.88
N ALA A 65 5.39 8.30 6.23
CA ALA A 65 5.87 8.24 7.60
C ALA A 65 7.13 9.10 7.75
N PHE A 66 7.55 9.34 8.99
CA PHE A 66 8.82 10.00 9.29
C PHE A 66 9.77 9.02 9.94
N LEU A 67 10.95 8.83 9.36
CA LEU A 67 11.99 7.97 9.89
C LEU A 67 13.06 8.82 10.56
N ASP A 68 13.33 8.57 11.84
CA ASP A 68 14.56 9.01 12.48
C ASP A 68 15.66 7.99 12.18
N THR A 69 16.56 8.34 11.27
CA THR A 69 17.64 7.46 10.81
C THR A 69 18.70 7.17 11.90
N GLN A 70 18.79 8.01 12.95
CA GLN A 70 19.71 7.77 14.07
C GLN A 70 19.14 6.77 15.06
N THR A 71 17.87 6.90 15.41
CA THR A 71 17.21 6.05 16.42
C THR A 71 16.46 4.86 15.83
N GLN A 72 16.33 4.81 14.50
CA GLN A 72 15.52 3.83 13.77
C GLN A 72 14.05 3.84 14.23
N ALA A 73 13.56 5.03 14.60
CA ALA A 73 12.18 5.22 15.02
C ALA A 73 11.33 5.67 13.83
N LEU A 74 10.32 4.88 13.48
CA LEU A 74 9.33 5.21 12.47
C LEU A 74 8.11 5.84 13.14
N THR A 75 7.80 7.07 12.78
CA THR A 75 6.61 7.77 13.26
C THR A 75 5.60 7.89 12.13
N VAL A 76 4.43 7.28 12.30
CA VAL A 76 3.26 7.55 11.44
C VAL A 76 2.46 8.67 12.07
N GLN A 77 1.94 9.57 11.24
CA GLN A 77 1.10 10.67 11.71
C GLN A 77 -0.37 10.39 11.36
N PRO A 78 -1.33 10.86 12.17
CA PRO A 78 -2.75 10.73 11.83
C PRO A 78 -3.09 11.54 10.57
N ARG A 79 -3.99 11.01 9.73
CA ARG A 79 -4.50 11.69 8.52
C ARG A 79 -5.19 13.01 8.84
N PHE A 80 -5.91 13.05 9.97
CA PHE A 80 -6.64 14.22 10.44
C PHE A 80 -6.26 14.50 11.90
N ALA A 81 -6.02 15.76 12.23
CA ALA A 81 -5.80 16.16 13.61
C ALA A 81 -7.08 15.87 14.43
N SER A 82 -6.94 15.17 15.55
CA SER A 82 -8.02 14.91 16.51
C SER A 82 -7.49 15.09 17.93
N PRO A 83 -8.29 15.56 18.89
CA PRO A 83 -7.88 15.59 20.30
C PRO A 83 -7.42 14.22 20.84
N ASP A 84 -7.94 13.12 20.27
CA ASP A 84 -7.60 11.74 20.62
C ASP A 84 -6.45 11.15 19.78
N SER A 85 -5.82 11.95 18.90
CA SER A 85 -4.80 11.46 17.97
C SER A 85 -3.44 11.18 18.61
N THR A 86 -3.31 11.35 19.93
CA THR A 86 -2.10 11.02 20.70
C THR A 86 -1.76 9.52 20.66
N ALA A 87 -2.76 8.66 20.41
CA ALA A 87 -2.55 7.21 20.25
C ALA A 87 -1.92 6.81 18.89
N LEU A 88 -1.97 7.68 17.87
CA LEU A 88 -1.45 7.39 16.53
C LEU A 88 0.00 7.85 16.31
N ALA A 89 0.60 8.52 17.29
CA ALA A 89 1.92 9.15 17.17
C ALA A 89 3.04 8.44 17.96
N ALA A 90 2.78 7.24 18.49
CA ALA A 90 3.83 6.46 19.13
C ALA A 90 4.80 5.93 18.06
N PRO A 91 6.13 6.10 18.24
CA PRO A 91 7.10 5.60 17.27
C PRO A 91 7.15 4.07 17.31
N PHE A 92 7.20 3.46 16.14
CA PHE A 92 7.55 2.05 15.95
C PHE A 92 9.07 1.93 15.87
N LYS A 93 9.64 0.93 16.55
CA LYS A 93 11.08 0.68 16.45
C LYS A 93 11.36 -0.23 15.26
N LEU A 94 12.27 0.21 14.39
CA LEU A 94 12.78 -0.58 13.29
C LEU A 94 14.10 -1.25 13.69
N THR A 95 14.35 -2.41 13.11
CA THR A 95 15.60 -3.16 13.22
C THR A 95 16.00 -3.72 11.86
N ASP A 96 17.23 -4.23 11.75
CA ASP A 96 17.67 -4.90 10.53
C ASP A 96 16.71 -6.01 10.14
N ALA A 97 16.40 -6.10 8.84
CA ALA A 97 15.46 -7.06 8.31
C ALA A 97 15.82 -8.49 8.71
N SER A 98 14.85 -9.19 9.27
CA SER A 98 14.94 -10.61 9.60
C SER A 98 14.62 -11.47 8.38
N SER A 99 14.89 -12.77 8.48
CA SER A 99 14.35 -13.72 7.51
C SER A 99 12.82 -13.79 7.67
N PRO A 100 12.06 -13.92 6.56
CA PRO A 100 10.65 -14.25 6.60
C PRO A 100 10.40 -15.49 7.47
N THR A 101 9.36 -15.44 8.29
CA THR A 101 8.91 -16.53 9.15
C THR A 101 7.75 -17.31 8.56
N GLY A 102 6.99 -16.69 7.65
CA GLY A 102 5.85 -17.27 6.96
C GLY A 102 5.94 -17.14 5.44
N ASP A 103 4.80 -17.32 4.78
CA ASP A 103 4.68 -17.03 3.35
C ASP A 103 4.32 -15.54 3.17
N ALA A 104 5.31 -14.75 2.75
CA ALA A 104 5.14 -13.32 2.55
C ALA A 104 4.14 -12.97 1.42
N TRP A 105 3.90 -13.88 0.48
CA TRP A 105 2.91 -13.67 -0.57
C TRP A 105 1.49 -13.88 -0.04
N GLU A 106 1.28 -14.93 0.76
CA GLU A 106 0.00 -15.19 1.45
C GLU A 106 -0.36 -14.05 2.42
N ASP A 107 0.64 -13.51 3.12
CA ASP A 107 0.43 -12.37 4.02
C ASP A 107 0.11 -11.08 3.24
N LEU A 108 0.82 -10.81 2.13
CA LEU A 108 0.48 -9.67 1.26
C LEU A 108 -0.94 -9.79 0.70
N GLU A 109 -1.37 -10.99 0.30
CA GLU A 109 -2.73 -11.25 -0.18
C GLU A 109 -3.76 -10.83 0.87
N SER A 110 -3.57 -11.32 2.11
CA SER A 110 -4.44 -11.03 3.25
C SER A 110 -4.48 -9.54 3.59
N VAL A 111 -3.32 -8.87 3.53
CA VAL A 111 -3.18 -7.43 3.77
C VAL A 111 -3.95 -6.64 2.70
N LEU A 112 -3.76 -6.95 1.42
CA LEU A 112 -4.43 -6.26 0.30
C LEU A 112 -5.94 -6.47 0.31
N ALA A 113 -6.42 -7.69 0.61
CA ALA A 113 -7.84 -7.98 0.78
C ALA A 113 -8.47 -7.10 1.87
N SER A 114 -7.78 -6.98 3.00
CA SER A 114 -8.26 -6.16 4.12
C SER A 114 -8.25 -4.66 3.79
N ILE A 115 -7.24 -4.19 3.05
CA ILE A 115 -7.16 -2.82 2.56
C ILE A 115 -8.28 -2.53 1.55
N ALA A 116 -8.64 -3.49 0.68
CA ALA A 116 -9.74 -3.35 -0.27
C ALA A 116 -11.07 -3.10 0.43
N ILE A 117 -11.40 -3.86 1.48
CA ILE A 117 -12.59 -3.62 2.32
C ILE A 117 -12.58 -2.21 2.89
N SER A 118 -11.42 -1.77 3.38
CA SER A 118 -11.29 -0.45 4.01
C SER A 118 -11.43 0.68 2.98
N ALA A 119 -10.84 0.54 1.80
CA ALA A 119 -10.91 1.51 0.71
C ALA A 119 -12.33 1.62 0.14
N ALA A 120 -12.98 0.48 -0.12
CA ALA A 120 -14.38 0.43 -0.57
C ALA A 120 -15.31 1.16 0.40
N GLY A 121 -15.17 0.92 1.72
CA GLY A 121 -15.96 1.61 2.75
C GLY A 121 -15.77 3.14 2.79
N ARG A 122 -14.68 3.66 2.21
CA ARG A 122 -14.40 5.10 2.09
C ARG A 122 -14.73 5.67 0.71
N GLY A 123 -15.18 4.85 -0.24
CA GLY A 123 -15.29 5.23 -1.65
C GLY A 123 -13.95 5.65 -2.23
N GLU A 124 -12.86 4.99 -1.83
CA GLU A 124 -11.51 5.17 -2.38
C GLU A 124 -11.15 3.95 -3.24
N PHE A 125 -10.36 4.17 -4.30
CA PHE A 125 -9.61 3.10 -4.93
C PHE A 125 -8.26 2.91 -4.23
N TRP A 126 -7.61 1.77 -4.47
CA TRP A 126 -6.17 1.63 -4.26
C TRP A 126 -5.49 1.07 -5.50
N LEU A 127 -4.25 1.48 -5.71
CA LEU A 127 -3.34 1.03 -6.76
C LEU A 127 -2.11 0.43 -6.07
N ALA A 128 -1.81 -0.84 -6.36
CA ALA A 128 -0.51 -1.43 -6.08
C ALA A 128 0.44 -1.07 -7.22
N GLU A 129 1.56 -0.45 -6.88
CA GLU A 129 2.62 -0.01 -7.80
C GLU A 129 3.99 -0.31 -7.19
N LEU A 130 5.05 -0.17 -7.99
CA LEU A 130 6.42 -0.18 -7.47
C LEU A 130 6.63 1.01 -6.53
N GLY A 131 7.18 0.74 -5.35
CA GLY A 131 7.49 1.77 -4.36
C GLY A 131 8.76 2.55 -4.67
N GLY A 132 8.82 3.77 -4.14
CA GLY A 132 9.83 4.77 -4.45
C GLY A 132 9.20 6.07 -4.93
N TRP A 133 9.85 7.20 -4.65
CA TRP A 133 9.35 8.54 -4.98
C TRP A 133 9.25 8.76 -6.49
N ASP A 134 10.25 8.27 -7.25
CA ASP A 134 10.34 8.39 -8.70
C ASP A 134 10.00 7.08 -9.44
N SER A 135 9.38 6.13 -8.75
CA SER A 135 9.05 4.83 -9.33
C SER A 135 7.99 4.95 -10.44
N PRO A 136 8.12 4.17 -11.52
CA PRO A 136 7.18 4.24 -12.62
C PRO A 136 5.77 3.83 -12.17
N HIS A 137 4.77 4.40 -12.84
CA HIS A 137 3.36 4.05 -12.60
C HIS A 137 2.96 2.68 -13.16
N GLU A 138 3.81 2.06 -13.96
CA GLU A 138 3.63 0.70 -14.46
C GLU A 138 4.89 -0.13 -14.13
N PRO A 139 4.73 -1.39 -13.71
CA PRO A 139 3.47 -2.13 -13.62
C PRO A 139 2.58 -1.68 -12.44
N ASN A 140 1.27 -1.84 -12.59
CA ASN A 140 0.27 -1.55 -11.56
C ASN A 140 -0.90 -2.53 -11.53
N CYS A 141 -1.58 -2.56 -10.39
CA CYS A 141 -2.87 -3.23 -10.23
C CYS A 141 -3.83 -2.35 -9.42
N LEU A 142 -4.98 -2.03 -10.01
CA LEU A 142 -6.05 -1.21 -9.44
C LEU A 142 -7.11 -2.09 -8.81
N PHE A 143 -7.59 -1.69 -7.64
CA PHE A 143 -8.89 -2.09 -7.11
C PHE A 143 -9.78 -0.86 -6.90
N THR A 144 -11.04 -0.97 -7.28
CA THR A 144 -12.05 0.04 -6.97
C THR A 144 -13.46 -0.55 -6.90
N THR A 145 -14.38 0.20 -6.30
CA THR A 145 -15.82 -0.07 -6.36
C THR A 145 -16.50 1.04 -7.14
N VAL A 146 -17.24 0.67 -8.19
CA VAL A 146 -17.97 1.60 -9.06
C VAL A 146 -19.46 1.37 -8.90
N ASP A 147 -20.20 2.45 -8.62
CA ASP A 147 -21.66 2.41 -8.57
C ASP A 147 -22.24 2.70 -9.96
N GLU A 148 -22.83 1.70 -10.61
CA GLU A 148 -23.48 1.82 -11.91
C GLU A 148 -24.95 1.42 -11.82
N SER A 149 -25.86 2.32 -12.21
CA SER A 149 -27.30 2.05 -12.27
C SER A 149 -27.91 1.52 -10.95
N GLY A 150 -27.33 1.91 -9.80
CA GLY A 150 -27.77 1.49 -8.47
C GLY A 150 -27.23 0.13 -8.02
N LEU A 151 -26.31 -0.47 -8.77
CA LEU A 151 -25.55 -1.66 -8.39
C LEU A 151 -24.07 -1.27 -8.23
N SER A 152 -23.50 -1.63 -7.09
CA SER A 152 -22.07 -1.45 -6.85
C SER A 152 -21.32 -2.66 -7.42
N ASN A 153 -20.26 -2.42 -8.20
CA ASN A 153 -19.40 -3.45 -8.78
C ASN A 153 -17.98 -3.30 -8.22
N ALA A 154 -17.37 -4.40 -7.78
CA ALA A 154 -15.94 -4.46 -7.52
C ALA A 154 -15.21 -4.66 -8.86
N VAL A 155 -14.21 -3.84 -9.11
CA VAL A 155 -13.42 -3.84 -10.36
C VAL A 155 -11.95 -3.97 -9.99
N MET A 156 -11.27 -4.87 -10.69
CA MET A 156 -9.82 -5.06 -10.64
C MET A 156 -9.23 -4.82 -12.03
N GLU A 157 -8.17 -4.03 -12.13
CA GLU A 157 -7.44 -3.82 -13.38
C GLU A 157 -5.95 -4.09 -13.16
N ALA A 158 -5.26 -4.60 -14.18
CA ALA A 158 -3.81 -4.81 -14.12
C ALA A 158 -3.15 -4.41 -15.44
N THR A 159 -2.03 -3.69 -15.31
CA THR A 159 -1.19 -3.27 -16.44
C THR A 159 0.28 -3.51 -16.08
N PRO A 160 1.04 -4.32 -16.82
CA PRO A 160 0.61 -5.10 -17.98
C PRO A 160 -0.37 -6.23 -17.59
N ALA A 161 -1.07 -6.80 -18.58
CA ALA A 161 -1.94 -7.95 -18.34
C ALA A 161 -1.13 -9.15 -17.80
N PRO A 162 -1.47 -9.71 -16.62
CA PRO A 162 -0.75 -10.85 -16.05
C PRO A 162 -0.95 -12.11 -16.88
N VAL A 163 0.13 -12.83 -17.19
CA VAL A 163 0.11 -14.02 -18.05
C VAL A 163 0.39 -15.29 -17.23
N GLY A 164 -0.38 -16.35 -17.47
CA GLY A 164 -0.11 -17.68 -16.89
C GLY A 164 -0.36 -17.77 -15.38
N THR A 165 -1.16 -16.85 -14.84
CA THR A 165 -1.48 -16.79 -13.40
C THR A 165 -2.57 -17.78 -12.99
N GLY A 166 -3.44 -18.18 -13.93
CA GLY A 166 -4.64 -18.98 -13.64
C GLY A 166 -5.73 -18.25 -12.84
N VAL A 167 -5.49 -16.97 -12.48
CA VAL A 167 -6.41 -16.08 -11.76
C VAL A 167 -6.99 -15.05 -12.72
N TRP A 168 -6.12 -14.36 -13.46
CA TRP A 168 -6.51 -13.39 -14.48
C TRP A 168 -6.93 -14.09 -15.77
N PRO A 169 -7.92 -13.53 -16.51
CA PRO A 169 -8.26 -14.06 -17.82
C PRO A 169 -7.11 -13.83 -18.81
N GLU A 170 -6.85 -14.83 -19.64
CA GLU A 170 -5.87 -14.72 -20.72
C GLU A 170 -6.37 -13.72 -21.78
N VAL A 171 -5.50 -12.77 -22.14
CA VAL A 171 -5.79 -11.75 -23.16
C VAL A 171 -4.81 -11.85 -24.34
N PRO A 172 -5.18 -11.35 -25.53
CA PRO A 172 -4.26 -11.26 -26.66
C PRO A 172 -2.96 -10.51 -26.32
N SER A 173 -1.85 -10.90 -26.94
CA SER A 173 -0.51 -10.34 -26.64
C SER A 173 -0.34 -8.86 -27.00
N ASP A 174 -1.23 -8.30 -27.81
CA ASP A 174 -1.27 -6.89 -28.18
C ASP A 174 -2.12 -6.03 -27.23
N GLN A 175 -2.80 -6.65 -26.26
CA GLN A 175 -3.58 -5.96 -25.23
C GLN A 175 -2.67 -5.60 -24.03
N THR A 176 -2.57 -4.31 -23.74
CA THR A 176 -1.66 -3.81 -22.69
C THR A 176 -2.07 -4.22 -21.28
N GLY A 177 -3.37 -4.18 -20.96
CA GLY A 177 -3.89 -4.45 -19.62
C GLY A 177 -5.20 -5.24 -19.64
N VAL A 178 -5.65 -5.67 -18.47
CA VAL A 178 -6.84 -6.52 -18.31
C VAL A 178 -7.70 -6.01 -17.16
N SER A 179 -9.01 -6.17 -17.28
CA SER A 179 -9.99 -5.76 -16.27
C SER A 179 -10.96 -6.90 -16.00
N VAL A 180 -11.31 -7.10 -14.74
CA VAL A 180 -12.36 -8.02 -14.29
C VAL A 180 -13.29 -7.28 -13.34
N SER A 181 -14.58 -7.62 -13.40
CA SER A 181 -15.58 -7.01 -12.52
C SER A 181 -16.63 -8.01 -12.07
N ALA A 182 -17.17 -7.78 -10.88
CA ALA A 182 -18.25 -8.55 -10.30
C ALA A 182 -19.13 -7.66 -9.40
N PRO A 183 -20.40 -8.02 -9.17
CA PRO A 183 -21.23 -7.33 -8.17
C PRO A 183 -20.52 -7.28 -6.82
N ALA A 184 -20.44 -6.10 -6.20
CA ALA A 184 -19.72 -5.90 -4.97
C ALA A 184 -20.41 -6.62 -3.80
N SER A 185 -19.74 -7.63 -3.28
CA SER A 185 -19.97 -8.26 -1.98
C SER A 185 -18.66 -8.26 -1.19
N GLN A 186 -18.73 -8.62 0.09
CA GLN A 186 -17.53 -8.80 0.91
C GLN A 186 -16.55 -9.78 0.26
N ASP A 187 -17.04 -10.95 -0.18
CA ASP A 187 -16.24 -11.99 -0.83
C ASP A 187 -15.53 -11.47 -2.10
N THR A 188 -16.23 -10.70 -2.96
CA THR A 188 -15.62 -10.17 -4.18
C THR A 188 -14.63 -9.04 -3.92
N ILE A 189 -14.82 -8.28 -2.84
CA ILE A 189 -13.89 -7.21 -2.44
C ILE A 189 -12.63 -7.83 -1.83
N GLU A 190 -12.77 -8.86 -0.98
CA GLU A 190 -11.63 -9.59 -0.41
C GLU A 190 -10.81 -10.30 -1.50
N ALA A 191 -11.47 -10.81 -2.55
CA ALA A 191 -10.79 -11.41 -3.71
C ALA A 191 -9.81 -10.46 -4.43
N ALA A 192 -9.89 -9.14 -4.21
CA ALA A 192 -8.91 -8.19 -4.72
C ALA A 192 -7.47 -8.52 -4.29
N GLY A 193 -7.28 -9.12 -3.11
CA GLY A 193 -5.97 -9.57 -2.65
C GLY A 193 -5.36 -10.61 -3.60
N ILE A 194 -6.14 -11.64 -3.96
CA ILE A 194 -5.71 -12.73 -4.86
C ILE A 194 -5.35 -12.19 -6.24
N PHE A 195 -6.23 -11.34 -6.80
CA PHE A 195 -5.99 -10.73 -8.11
C PHE A 195 -4.73 -9.85 -8.10
N ALA A 196 -4.53 -9.03 -7.07
CA ALA A 196 -3.35 -8.18 -7.02
C ALA A 196 -2.05 -8.95 -6.79
N VAL A 197 -2.01 -9.91 -5.86
CA VAL A 197 -0.80 -10.71 -5.63
C VAL A 197 -0.42 -11.49 -6.89
N SER A 198 -1.38 -12.17 -7.52
CA SER A 198 -1.11 -12.90 -8.78
C SER A 198 -0.63 -12.00 -9.92
N ALA A 199 -1.04 -10.72 -9.95
CA ALA A 199 -0.46 -9.75 -10.87
C ALA A 199 0.98 -9.39 -10.48
N ILE A 200 1.21 -9.05 -9.21
CA ILE A 200 2.51 -8.62 -8.67
C ILE A 200 3.59 -9.70 -8.85
N GLU A 201 3.25 -10.97 -8.68
CA GLU A 201 4.18 -12.10 -8.88
C GLU A 201 4.78 -12.13 -10.30
N THR A 202 4.10 -11.54 -11.29
CA THR A 202 4.61 -11.46 -12.67
C THR A 202 5.65 -10.35 -12.88
N TRP A 203 5.82 -9.44 -11.92
CA TRP A 203 6.67 -8.25 -12.08
C TRP A 203 8.14 -8.50 -11.75
N GLY A 204 8.48 -9.69 -11.23
CA GLY A 204 9.85 -10.03 -10.84
C GLY A 204 10.35 -9.28 -9.60
N VAL A 205 9.44 -8.97 -8.68
CA VAL A 205 9.70 -8.21 -7.44
C VAL A 205 9.36 -9.03 -6.20
N THR A 206 9.68 -8.49 -5.03
CA THR A 206 9.31 -9.05 -3.72
C THR A 206 8.07 -8.36 -3.14
N PRO A 207 7.36 -8.97 -2.17
CA PRO A 207 6.16 -8.36 -1.57
C PRO A 207 6.38 -6.94 -1.02
N TRP A 208 7.59 -6.65 -0.53
CA TRP A 208 7.96 -5.36 0.04
C TRP A 208 8.36 -4.31 -0.99
N ASP A 209 8.44 -4.66 -2.27
CA ASP A 209 8.67 -3.69 -3.36
C ASP A 209 7.41 -2.85 -3.67
N ILE A 210 6.28 -3.17 -3.05
CA ILE A 210 4.97 -2.61 -3.38
C ILE A 210 4.65 -1.43 -2.48
N ASN A 211 4.20 -0.33 -3.11
CA ASN A 211 3.60 0.79 -2.42
C ASN A 211 2.14 0.97 -2.88
N LEU A 212 1.32 1.52 -1.98
CA LEU A 212 -0.10 1.72 -2.25
C LEU A 212 -0.40 3.19 -2.48
N THR A 213 -1.00 3.46 -3.63
CA THR A 213 -1.54 4.75 -4.00
C THR A 213 -3.06 4.71 -3.86
N PHE A 214 -3.63 5.69 -3.17
CA PHE A 214 -5.06 5.83 -2.93
C PHE A 214 -5.61 7.03 -3.66
N GLY A 215 -6.87 6.99 -4.02
CA GLY A 215 -7.56 8.16 -4.56
C GLY A 215 -9.06 7.93 -4.60
N LYS A 216 -9.77 8.89 -5.19
CA LYS A 216 -11.18 8.72 -5.50
C LYS A 216 -11.34 8.75 -7.00
N LEU A 217 -12.20 7.87 -7.51
CA LEU A 217 -12.80 8.08 -8.82
C LEU A 217 -13.74 9.26 -8.67
N VAL A 218 -13.20 10.47 -8.71
CA VAL A 218 -14.03 11.65 -8.95
C VAL A 218 -14.51 11.46 -10.38
N ASP A 219 -15.83 11.50 -10.60
CA ASP A 219 -16.41 11.40 -11.93
C ASP A 219 -15.56 12.26 -12.87
N PHE A 220 -14.89 11.63 -13.83
CA PHE A 220 -14.45 12.30 -15.05
C PHE A 220 -15.73 12.63 -15.83
N ALA A 221 -16.54 13.54 -15.27
CA ALA A 221 -17.73 14.11 -15.88
C ALA A 221 -17.34 15.27 -16.80
#